data_AF-A0A7S3DPH4-F1
#
_entry.id   AF-A0A7S3DPH4-F1
#
_cell.length_a   1.000
_cell.length_b   1.000
_cell.length_c   1.000
_cell.angle_alpha   90.00
_cell.angle_beta   90.00
_cell.angle_gamma   90.00
#
_symmetry.space_group_name_H-M   'P 1'
#
loop_
_entity.id
_entity.type
_entity.pdbx_description
1 polymer ?
#
loop_
_entity_poly.entity_id
_entity_poly.type
_entity_poly.pdbx_seq_one_letter_code
_entity_poly.pdbx_strand_id
1 'polypeptide(L)'
;MHMAGPREAIQHMIIRKNFGCTHFIIGRDMAGSKSSVTGEDFYGAYDAQDFAKEMSEKLGVTPVPSLNLVYTEEEGYTTADYAKEKGLNTKKLSGTKFRQMLRGGDDIPEWFAFKSVVKVLRDNM
;
A
#
# COMPACT_ATOMS: atom_id res chain seq x y z
N MET A 1 6.99 -2.75 13.84
CA MET A 1 5.80 -3.47 13.33
C MET A 1 6.08 -4.96 13.50
N HIS A 2 5.07 -5.74 13.89
CA HIS A 2 5.16 -7.20 14.06
C HIS A 2 4.90 -7.96 12.75
N MET A 3 4.38 -7.26 11.75
CA MET A 3 3.90 -7.80 10.49
C MET A 3 2.76 -8.82 10.66
N ALA A 4 1.86 -8.53 11.62
CA ALA A 4 0.77 -9.43 12.04
C ALA A 4 -0.59 -9.12 11.36
N GLY A 5 -0.56 -8.54 10.16
CA GLY A 5 -1.70 -8.41 9.26
C GLY A 5 -2.94 -7.78 9.91
N PRO A 6 -4.13 -8.41 9.80
CA PRO A 6 -5.38 -7.85 10.33
C PRO A 6 -5.32 -7.44 11.80
N ARG A 7 -4.64 -8.20 12.67
CA ARG A 7 -4.53 -7.85 14.10
C ARG A 7 -3.72 -6.58 14.32
N GLU A 8 -2.62 -6.43 13.58
CA GLU A 8 -1.80 -5.22 13.68
C GLU A 8 -2.50 -4.02 13.02
N ALA A 9 -3.35 -4.22 12.02
CA ALA A 9 -4.20 -3.15 11.48
C ALA A 9 -5.14 -2.56 12.56
N ILE A 10 -5.75 -3.40 13.40
CA ILE A 10 -6.55 -2.94 14.56
C ILE A 10 -5.66 -2.22 15.59
N GLN A 11 -4.48 -2.75 15.89
CA GLN A 11 -3.53 -2.08 16.77
C GLN A 11 -3.18 -0.69 16.23
N HIS A 12 -2.93 -0.56 14.93
CA HIS A 12 -2.68 0.69 14.24
C HIS A 12 -3.87 1.65 14.33
N MET A 13 -5.10 1.18 14.17
CA MET A 13 -6.31 2.01 14.35
C MET A 13 -6.40 2.55 15.78
N ILE A 14 -6.18 1.71 16.79
CA ILE A 14 -6.19 2.13 18.20
C ILE A 14 -5.10 3.17 18.46
N ILE A 15 -3.89 2.95 17.95
CA ILE A 15 -2.80 3.92 18.06
C ILE A 15 -3.24 5.23 17.43
N ARG A 16 -3.75 5.24 16.19
CA ARG A 16 -4.14 6.50 15.52
C ARG A 16 -5.32 7.19 16.20
N LYS A 17 -6.26 6.44 16.77
CA LYS A 17 -7.29 7.00 17.65
C LYS A 17 -6.69 7.78 18.81
N ASN A 18 -5.69 7.19 19.49
CA ASN A 18 -5.01 7.83 20.62
C ASN A 18 -4.25 9.10 20.19
N PHE A 19 -3.86 9.20 18.91
CA PHE A 19 -3.31 10.40 18.29
C PHE A 19 -4.38 11.38 17.75
N GLY A 20 -5.66 11.13 18.01
CA GLY A 20 -6.77 12.02 17.65
C GLY A 20 -7.36 11.79 16.26
N CYS A 21 -6.98 10.74 15.54
CA CYS A 21 -7.57 10.43 14.24
C CYS A 21 -9.00 9.88 14.37
N THR A 22 -9.91 10.43 13.57
CA THR A 22 -11.29 9.92 13.43
C THR A 22 -11.43 8.89 12.31
N HIS A 23 -10.52 8.92 11.34
CA HIS A 23 -10.49 8.03 10.19
C HIS A 23 -9.11 7.38 10.09
N PHE A 24 -9.07 6.16 9.55
CA PHE A 24 -7.80 5.46 9.32
C PHE A 24 -7.80 4.74 7.98
N ILE A 25 -6.82 5.06 7.12
CA ILE A 25 -6.68 4.41 5.82
C ILE A 25 -6.13 3.00 6.02
N ILE A 26 -6.78 2.03 5.39
CA ILE A 26 -6.35 0.63 5.41
C ILE A 26 -6.15 0.17 3.97
N GLY A 27 -4.88 -0.04 3.60
CA GLY A 27 -4.49 -0.48 2.26
C GLY A 27 -4.61 -1.98 2.06
N ARG A 28 -4.27 -2.40 0.84
CA ARG A 28 -4.07 -3.81 0.48
C ARG A 28 -2.93 -4.41 1.31
N ASP A 29 -3.13 -5.60 1.86
CA ASP A 29 -2.13 -6.36 2.64
C ASP A 29 -1.53 -5.54 3.81
N MET A 30 -2.37 -4.73 4.47
CA MET A 30 -1.94 -3.84 5.55
C MET A 30 -1.25 -4.63 6.67
N ALA A 31 -0.02 -4.24 6.99
CA ALA A 31 0.84 -4.89 7.99
C ALA A 31 1.04 -6.39 7.76
N GLY A 32 0.79 -6.90 6.54
CA GLY A 32 1.08 -8.27 6.16
C GLY A 32 2.53 -8.48 5.76
N SER A 33 2.93 -9.75 5.68
CA SER A 33 4.22 -10.14 5.16
C SER A 33 4.10 -11.42 4.33
N LYS A 34 5.18 -11.73 3.61
CA LYS A 34 5.31 -12.96 2.84
C LYS A 34 6.13 -13.98 3.58
N SER A 35 5.78 -15.25 3.42
CA SER A 35 6.60 -16.36 3.84
C SER A 35 7.95 -16.30 3.15
N SER A 36 9.04 -16.33 3.93
CA SER A 36 10.40 -16.43 3.38
C SER A 36 10.71 -17.81 2.78
N VAL A 37 9.86 -18.81 3.05
CA VAL A 37 10.03 -20.19 2.57
C VAL A 37 9.24 -20.41 1.28
N THR A 38 7.95 -20.03 1.26
CA THR A 38 7.05 -20.29 0.12
C THR A 38 6.86 -19.08 -0.78
N GLY A 39 7.16 -17.87 -0.30
CA GLY A 39 6.90 -16.62 -1.03
C GLY A 39 5.43 -16.18 -1.04
N GLU A 40 4.55 -16.97 -0.41
CA GLU A 40 3.11 -16.69 -0.32
C GLU A 40 2.80 -15.64 0.73
N ASP A 41 1.73 -14.87 0.50
CA ASP A 41 1.22 -13.91 1.48
C ASP A 41 0.62 -14.67 2.68
N PHE A 42 0.95 -14.26 3.92
CA PHE A 42 0.38 -14.87 5.14
C PHE A 42 -1.10 -14.54 5.35
N TYR A 43 -1.58 -13.47 4.71
CA TYR A 43 -2.94 -12.95 4.84
C TYR A 43 -3.50 -12.65 3.45
N GLY A 44 -4.82 -12.68 3.32
CA GLY A 44 -5.50 -12.23 2.12
C GLY A 44 -5.31 -10.72 1.92
N ALA A 45 -5.40 -10.31 0.65
CA ALA A 45 -5.11 -8.94 0.23
C ALA A 45 -5.99 -7.87 0.92
N TYR A 46 -7.16 -8.23 1.41
CA TYR A 46 -8.14 -7.32 2.02
C TYR A 46 -8.61 -7.74 3.41
N ASP A 47 -8.06 -8.80 4.00
CA ASP A 47 -8.46 -9.31 5.32
C ASP A 47 -8.39 -8.23 6.42
N ALA A 48 -7.40 -7.35 6.33
CA ALA A 48 -7.25 -6.23 7.26
C ALA A 48 -8.34 -5.17 7.10
N GLN A 49 -8.86 -4.95 5.88
CA GLN A 49 -9.95 -4.02 5.63
C GLN A 49 -11.26 -4.59 6.18
N ASP A 50 -11.53 -5.87 5.92
CA ASP A 50 -12.73 -6.55 6.40
C ASP A 50 -12.78 -6.55 7.93
N PHE A 51 -11.67 -6.95 8.58
CA PHE A 51 -11.62 -6.97 10.04
C PHE A 51 -11.73 -5.58 10.65
N ALA A 52 -11.15 -4.56 10.02
CA ALA A 52 -11.30 -3.19 10.49
C ALA A 52 -12.72 -2.65 10.34
N LYS A 53 -13.43 -3.04 9.28
CA LYS A 53 -14.84 -2.69 9.09
C LYS A 53 -15.70 -3.27 10.21
N GLU A 54 -15.48 -4.54 10.57
CA GLU A 54 -16.15 -5.20 11.70
C GLU A 54 -15.88 -4.49 13.03
N MET A 55 -14.66 -4.00 13.22
CA MET A 55 -14.22 -3.37 14.47
C MET A 55 -14.52 -1.87 14.55
N SER A 56 -14.89 -1.23 13.43
CA SER A 56 -15.03 0.22 13.29
C SER A 56 -15.89 0.86 14.38
N GLU A 57 -17.09 0.32 14.62
CA GLU A 57 -18.04 0.86 15.59
C GLU A 57 -17.50 0.76 17.02
N LYS A 58 -16.96 -0.42 17.37
CA LYS A 58 -16.36 -0.66 18.69
C LYS A 58 -15.15 0.22 18.95
N LEU A 59 -14.35 0.49 17.92
CA LEU A 59 -13.16 1.34 18.03
C LEU A 59 -13.50 2.83 18.00
N GLY A 60 -14.63 3.22 17.41
CA GLY A 60 -14.96 4.63 17.19
C GLY A 60 -14.00 5.32 16.22
N VAL A 61 -13.45 4.57 15.25
CA VAL A 61 -12.59 5.06 14.18
C VAL A 61 -13.11 4.50 12.86
N THR A 62 -13.35 5.36 11.89
CA THR A 62 -13.87 4.96 10.58
C THR A 62 -12.74 4.48 9.67
N PRO A 63 -12.69 3.20 9.29
CA PRO A 63 -11.72 2.72 8.32
C PRO A 63 -12.05 3.28 6.94
N VAL A 64 -11.01 3.67 6.20
CA VAL A 64 -11.10 4.16 4.82
C VAL A 64 -10.33 3.16 3.94
N PRO A 65 -11.01 2.25 3.23
CA PRO A 65 -10.34 1.24 2.41
C PRO A 65 -9.61 1.91 1.24
N SER A 66 -8.31 1.66 1.12
CA SER A 66 -7.53 2.03 -0.05
C SER A 66 -7.36 0.80 -0.94
N LEU A 67 -7.96 0.87 -2.12
CA LEU A 67 -7.87 -0.18 -3.13
C LEU A 67 -6.51 -0.17 -3.82
N ASN A 68 -6.26 -1.20 -4.63
CA ASN A 68 -5.03 -1.31 -5.41
C ASN A 68 -4.97 -0.21 -6.48
N LEU A 69 -4.13 0.80 -6.28
CA LEU A 69 -3.91 1.90 -7.22
C LEU A 69 -2.89 1.52 -8.30
N VAL A 70 -3.14 1.99 -9.52
CA VAL A 70 -2.28 1.83 -10.69
C VAL A 70 -2.15 3.16 -11.41
N TYR A 71 -1.08 3.32 -12.18
CA TYR A 71 -0.91 4.43 -13.10
C TYR A 71 -1.25 3.96 -14.53
N THR A 72 -2.01 4.77 -15.25
CA THR A 72 -2.32 4.62 -16.67
C THR A 72 -1.82 5.87 -17.42
N GLU A 73 -1.41 5.72 -18.67
CA GLU A 73 -1.02 6.89 -19.46
C GLU A 73 -2.23 7.76 -19.80
N GLU A 74 -3.39 7.14 -19.92
CA GLU A 74 -4.63 7.73 -20.39
C GLU A 74 -5.32 8.57 -19.31
N GLU A 75 -5.32 8.11 -18.05
CA GLU A 75 -6.10 8.71 -16.96
C GLU A 75 -5.28 8.97 -15.68
N GLY A 76 -3.97 8.70 -15.70
CA GLY A 76 -3.11 8.89 -14.54
C GLY A 76 -3.38 7.83 -13.45
N TYR A 77 -3.56 8.26 -12.19
CA TYR A 77 -3.73 7.31 -11.08
C TYR A 77 -5.20 6.92 -10.89
N THR A 78 -5.48 5.63 -10.96
CA THR A 78 -6.83 5.06 -10.74
C THR A 78 -6.75 3.70 -10.07
N THR A 79 -7.88 3.06 -9.78
CA THR A 79 -7.89 1.70 -9.22
C THR A 79 -7.67 0.65 -10.32
N ALA A 80 -7.05 -0.47 -9.96
CA ALA A 80 -6.74 -1.55 -10.89
C ALA A 80 -8.00 -2.13 -11.57
N ASP A 81 -9.10 -2.25 -10.82
CA ASP A 81 -10.36 -2.79 -11.33
C ASP A 81 -11.01 -1.83 -12.33
N TYR A 82 -11.01 -0.53 -12.05
CA TYR A 82 -11.50 0.50 -12.97
C TYR A 82 -10.67 0.52 -14.26
N ALA A 83 -9.33 0.51 -14.14
CA ALA A 83 -8.45 0.47 -15.30
C ALA A 83 -8.72 -0.76 -16.17
N LYS A 84 -8.98 -1.92 -15.55
CA LYS A 84 -9.33 -3.16 -16.25
C LYS A 84 -10.68 -3.06 -16.95
N GLU A 85 -11.71 -2.54 -16.28
CA GLU A 85 -13.06 -2.36 -16.84
C GLU A 85 -13.04 -1.44 -18.07
N LYS A 86 -12.24 -0.37 -18.02
CA LYS A 86 -12.07 0.60 -19.09
C LYS A 86 -11.04 0.20 -20.15
N GLY A 87 -10.33 -0.91 -19.97
CA GLY A 87 -9.29 -1.37 -20.90
C GLY A 87 -8.07 -0.45 -20.97
N LEU A 88 -7.75 0.27 -19.89
CA LEU A 88 -6.63 1.21 -19.85
C LEU A 88 -5.28 0.48 -19.70
N ASN A 89 -4.23 1.08 -20.25
CA ASN A 89 -2.89 0.52 -20.19
C ASN A 89 -2.21 0.83 -18.84
N THR A 90 -2.19 -0.16 -17.93
CA THR A 90 -1.53 0.02 -16.63
C THR A 90 -0.01 -0.09 -16.74
N LYS A 91 0.72 0.92 -16.25
CA LYS A 91 2.17 0.82 -16.01
C LYS A 91 2.44 0.31 -14.59
N LYS A 92 3.45 -0.56 -14.47
CA LYS A 92 3.87 -1.14 -13.20
C LYS A 92 5.39 -1.13 -13.09
N LEU A 93 5.88 -0.77 -11.92
CA LEU A 93 7.28 -0.94 -11.53
C LEU A 93 7.29 -1.71 -10.21
N SER A 94 7.83 -2.93 -10.23
CA SER A 94 7.89 -3.76 -9.02
C SER A 94 8.88 -3.18 -8.02
N GLY A 95 8.65 -3.37 -6.73
CA GLY A 95 9.59 -2.92 -5.69
C GLY A 95 10.99 -3.51 -5.86
N THR A 96 11.10 -4.74 -6.39
CA THR A 96 12.40 -5.36 -6.71
C THR A 96 13.11 -4.60 -7.82
N LYS A 97 12.43 -4.31 -8.93
CA LYS A 97 13.02 -3.56 -10.04
C LYS A 97 13.33 -2.12 -9.64
N PHE A 98 12.44 -1.46 -8.88
CA PHE A 98 12.67 -0.14 -8.33
C PHE A 98 13.95 -0.09 -7.48
N ARG A 99 14.15 -1.03 -6.55
CA ARG A 99 15.39 -1.10 -5.74
C ARG A 99 16.65 -1.36 -6.59
N GLN A 100 16.54 -2.17 -7.64
CA GLN A 100 17.66 -2.39 -8.57
C GLN A 100 18.04 -1.08 -9.29
N MET A 101 17.05 -0.39 -9.86
CA MET A 101 17.25 0.89 -10.56
C MET A 101 17.80 1.97 -9.62
N LEU A 102 17.27 2.04 -8.39
CA LEU A 102 17.73 2.97 -7.38
C LEU A 102 19.23 2.77 -7.07
N ARG A 103 19.67 1.52 -6.90
CA ARG A 103 21.08 1.18 -6.63
C ARG A 103 21.99 1.30 -7.85
N GLY A 104 21.46 1.05 -9.04
CA GLY A 104 22.21 1.16 -10.30
C GLY A 104 22.37 2.60 -10.78
N GLY A 105 21.66 3.55 -10.20
CA GLY A 105 21.63 4.94 -10.66
C GLY A 105 20.71 5.18 -11.87
N ASP A 106 19.98 4.16 -12.32
CA ASP A 106 19.03 4.25 -13.44
C ASP A 106 17.89 5.23 -13.13
N ASP A 107 17.42 5.94 -14.16
CA ASP A 107 16.30 6.88 -14.03
C ASP A 107 15.01 6.20 -13.56
N ILE A 108 14.46 6.69 -12.45
CA ILE A 108 13.15 6.27 -11.96
C ILE A 108 12.07 7.13 -12.64
N PRO A 109 11.05 6.52 -13.27
CA PRO A 109 9.98 7.28 -13.92
C PRO A 109 9.22 8.18 -12.93
N GLU A 110 8.93 9.42 -13.32
CA GLU A 110 8.25 10.40 -12.46
C GLU A 110 6.78 10.06 -12.16
N TRP A 111 6.15 9.22 -12.99
CA TRP A 111 4.84 8.65 -12.70
C TRP A 111 4.89 7.62 -11.55
N PHE A 112 6.07 7.16 -11.15
CA PHE A 112 6.22 6.22 -10.03
C PHE A 112 6.65 6.92 -8.75
N ALA A 113 7.66 7.81 -8.83
CA ALA A 113 8.14 8.57 -7.69
C ALA A 113 8.67 9.93 -8.13
N PHE A 114 8.41 10.97 -7.33
CA PHE A 114 8.94 12.30 -7.59
C PHE A 114 10.47 12.31 -7.57
N LYS A 115 11.09 13.09 -8.47
CA LYS A 115 12.56 13.27 -8.53
C LYS A 115 13.17 13.66 -7.18
N SER A 116 12.51 14.54 -6.43
CA SER A 116 12.96 14.97 -5.11
C SER A 116 13.01 13.81 -4.10
N VAL A 117 12.03 12.90 -4.14
CA VAL A 117 12.00 11.69 -3.30
C VAL A 117 13.09 10.72 -3.72
N VAL A 118 13.24 10.46 -5.02
CA VAL A 118 14.30 9.58 -5.55
C VAL A 118 15.68 10.07 -5.15
N LYS A 119 15.91 11.40 -5.22
CA LYS A 119 17.16 12.00 -4.76
C LYS A 119 17.44 11.68 -3.29
N VAL A 120 16.49 11.93 -2.40
CA VAL A 120 16.65 11.65 -0.96
C VAL A 120 16.94 10.16 -0.70
N LEU A 121 16.26 9.26 -1.44
CA LEU A 121 16.49 7.82 -1.32
C LEU A 121 17.89 7.40 -1.77
N ARG A 122 18.47 8.07 -2.78
CA ARG A 122 19.84 7.81 -3.23
C ARG A 122 20.89 8.39 -2.28
N ASP A 123 20.62 9.55 -1.68
CA ASP A 123 21.55 10.23 -0.77
C ASP A 123 21.76 9.45 0.55
N ASN A 124 20.82 8.59 0.94
CA ASN A 124 20.83 7.82 2.20
C ASN A 124 20.99 6.31 1.98
N MET A 125 21.58 5.94 0.85
CA MET A 125 21.63 4.56 0.38
C MET A 125 22.97 3.87 0.65
#